data_AF-A0A0A9WTL7-F1
#
_entry.id   AF-A0A0A9WTL7-F1
#
_cell.length_a   1.000
_cell.length_b   1.000
_cell.length_c   1.000
_cell.angle_alpha   90.00
_cell.angle_beta   90.00
_cell.angle_gamma   90.00
#
_symmetry.space_group_name_H-M   'P 1'
#
loop_
_entity.id
_entity.type
_entity.pdbx_description
1 polymer ?
#
loop_
_entity_poly.entity_id
_entity_poly.type
_entity_poly.pdbx_seq_one_letter_code
_entity_poly.pdbx_strand_id
1 'polypeptide(L)'
;MEAVQATVSAPHVGGDFIDACAAPGNKTSLLCALLQGWECTWLRDPSSAGRRVNIFAVEVDTKRYRRLVSNLQRCGASHVLTMNTSFMSLDCHSSLFSHVRYFLLDPSCSGSGTYSLDSILHPRACAADSAQLQRYVDNQIAIVRHAFNFPNAHTIVYSTCSVHCCENEAVVLRTLHHANQRGFILTSVLKSWPMRGASCITVHDCIG
;
A
#
# COMPACT_ATOMS: atom_id res chain seq x y z
N MET A 1 -13.06 -0.71 -0.27
CA MET A 1 -12.26 -0.21 -1.42
C MET A 1 -11.98 1.30 -1.37
N GLU A 2 -12.61 2.09 -0.50
CA GLU A 2 -12.38 3.55 -0.36
C GLU A 2 -11.41 3.95 0.78
N ALA A 3 -10.88 2.99 1.55
CA ALA A 3 -10.09 3.28 2.76
C ALA A 3 -8.74 3.99 2.52
N VAL A 4 -8.18 3.89 1.31
CA VAL A 4 -6.93 4.55 0.93
C VAL A 4 -7.12 6.07 0.81
N GLN A 5 -8.31 6.54 0.38
CA GLN A 5 -8.62 7.97 0.19
C GLN A 5 -8.58 8.77 1.50
N ALA A 6 -8.86 8.12 2.63
CA ALA A 6 -9.11 8.83 3.87
C ALA A 6 -7.95 8.81 4.87
N THR A 7 -6.93 7.99 4.63
CA THR A 7 -5.83 7.81 5.59
C THR A 7 -4.64 8.72 5.29
N VAL A 8 -4.43 9.07 4.02
CA VAL A 8 -3.53 10.18 3.68
C VAL A 8 -4.32 11.47 3.86
N SER A 9 -4.64 11.81 5.12
CA SER A 9 -4.97 13.20 5.47
C SER A 9 -3.90 14.09 4.86
N ALA A 10 -4.30 15.20 4.23
CA ALA A 10 -3.43 16.12 3.51
C ALA A 10 -2.07 16.22 4.22
N PRO A 11 -0.98 15.74 3.60
CA PRO A 11 0.27 15.44 4.30
C PRO A 11 0.88 16.72 4.89
N HIS A 12 0.63 17.00 6.18
CA HIS A 12 1.08 18.19 6.92
C HIS A 12 2.57 18.52 6.78
N VAL A 13 3.39 17.58 6.30
CA VAL A 13 4.84 17.67 6.24
C VAL A 13 5.37 17.65 4.79
N GLY A 14 4.51 17.71 3.77
CA GLY A 14 4.91 17.51 2.36
C GLY A 14 5.58 16.13 2.15
N GLY A 15 6.08 15.83 0.94
CA GLY A 15 6.87 14.62 0.65
C GLY A 15 6.34 13.75 -0.49
N ASP A 16 7.22 12.88 -0.99
CA ASP A 16 6.97 11.98 -2.12
C ASP A 16 6.30 10.66 -1.67
N PHE A 17 5.66 9.99 -2.63
CA PHE A 17 4.86 8.78 -2.42
C PHE A 17 5.47 7.58 -3.14
N ILE A 18 5.45 6.40 -2.52
CA ILE A 18 5.66 5.11 -3.20
C ILE A 18 4.37 4.30 -3.16
N ASP A 19 3.90 3.86 -4.32
CA ASP A 19 2.95 2.76 -4.48
C ASP A 19 3.74 1.50 -4.83
N ALA A 20 3.88 0.60 -3.85
CA ALA A 20 4.80 -0.53 -3.91
C ALA A 20 4.34 -1.68 -4.82
N CYS A 21 3.04 -1.75 -5.12
CA CYS A 21 2.39 -2.82 -5.88
C CYS A 21 1.31 -2.21 -6.79
N ALA A 22 1.75 -1.30 -7.66
CA ALA A 22 0.88 -0.29 -8.24
C ALA A 22 -0.09 -0.82 -9.31
N ALA A 23 0.21 -1.91 -10.02
CA ALA A 23 -0.64 -2.34 -11.11
C ALA A 23 -1.98 -2.92 -10.62
N PRO A 24 -3.11 -2.63 -11.30
CA PRO A 24 -3.21 -2.01 -12.62
C PRO A 24 -3.26 -0.47 -12.62
N GLY A 25 -3.02 0.20 -11.49
CA GLY A 25 -2.90 1.67 -11.41
C GLY A 25 -4.08 2.39 -10.81
N ASN A 26 -5.13 1.70 -10.35
CA ASN A 26 -6.35 2.34 -9.85
C ASN A 26 -6.10 3.20 -8.59
N LYS A 27 -5.27 2.70 -7.66
CA LYS A 27 -4.95 3.44 -6.44
C LYS A 27 -3.98 4.57 -6.73
N THR A 28 -2.99 4.32 -7.60
CA THR A 28 -2.03 5.32 -8.06
C THR A 28 -2.69 6.48 -8.80
N SER A 29 -3.63 6.20 -9.72
CA SER A 29 -4.36 7.24 -10.47
C SER A 29 -5.27 8.06 -9.56
N LEU A 30 -5.91 7.40 -8.58
CA LEU A 30 -6.69 8.07 -7.55
C LEU A 30 -5.82 8.99 -6.68
N LEU A 31 -4.64 8.52 -6.24
CA LEU A 31 -3.68 9.34 -5.53
C LEU A 31 -3.25 10.55 -6.36
N CYS A 32 -2.98 10.36 -7.66
CA CYS A 32 -2.64 11.46 -8.57
C CYS A 32 -3.76 12.52 -8.64
N ALA A 33 -5.02 12.09 -8.77
CA ALA A 33 -6.17 13.00 -8.78
C ALA A 33 -6.34 13.75 -7.45
N LEU A 34 -6.11 13.09 -6.31
CA LEU A 34 -6.15 13.72 -5.00
C LEU A 34 -5.05 14.77 -4.84
N LEU A 35 -3.83 14.48 -5.27
CA LEU A 35 -2.72 15.43 -5.20
C LEU A 35 -2.96 16.67 -6.06
N GLN A 36 -3.59 16.52 -7.24
CA GLN A 36 -4.03 17.66 -8.06
C GLN A 36 -5.07 18.50 -7.33
N GLY A 37 -6.06 17.86 -6.68
CA GLY A 37 -7.03 18.58 -5.83
C GLY A 37 -6.38 19.25 -4.62
N TRP A 38 -5.26 18.73 -4.12
CA TRP A 38 -4.49 19.30 -3.00
C TRP A 38 -3.53 20.42 -3.42
N GLU A 39 -3.43 20.77 -4.71
CA GLU A 39 -2.60 21.89 -5.20
C GLU A 39 -2.92 23.25 -4.56
N CYS A 40 -3.94 23.39 -3.70
CA CYS A 40 -4.32 24.68 -3.11
C CYS A 40 -3.88 24.94 -1.65
N THR A 41 -3.11 24.07 -0.98
CA THR A 41 -2.70 24.35 0.42
C THR A 41 -1.18 24.35 0.66
N TRP A 42 -0.40 23.50 -0.01
CA TRP A 42 1.07 23.46 0.16
C TRP A 42 1.80 24.62 -0.53
N LEU A 43 1.22 25.19 -1.59
CA LEU A 43 1.72 26.41 -2.26
C LEU A 43 1.64 27.67 -1.39
N ARG A 44 1.02 27.60 -0.19
CA ARG A 44 0.85 28.73 0.72
C ARG A 44 1.86 28.80 1.85
N ASP A 45 2.70 27.78 2.04
CA ASP A 45 3.85 27.90 2.95
C ASP A 45 5.00 28.61 2.21
N PRO A 46 5.36 29.85 2.58
CA PRO A 46 6.44 30.61 1.93
C PRO A 46 7.82 29.95 2.06
N SER A 47 7.98 29.04 3.03
CA SER A 47 9.19 28.24 3.26
C SER A 47 9.30 27.04 2.31
N SER A 48 8.16 26.58 1.79
CA SER A 48 8.04 25.41 0.92
C SER A 48 8.10 25.85 -0.54
N ALA A 49 9.30 26.16 -1.01
CA ALA A 49 9.56 26.52 -2.40
C ALA A 49 9.10 25.43 -3.37
N GLY A 50 7.88 25.56 -3.91
CA GLY A 50 7.46 25.11 -5.24
C GLY A 50 7.82 23.68 -5.68
N ARG A 51 8.07 22.74 -4.77
CA ARG A 51 8.52 21.40 -5.13
C ARG A 51 7.32 20.54 -5.47
N ARG A 52 7.30 20.05 -6.71
CA ARG A 52 6.35 19.05 -7.18
C ARG A 52 6.49 17.76 -6.36
N VAL A 53 5.36 17.23 -5.89
CA VAL A 53 5.29 15.91 -5.26
C VAL A 53 5.43 14.82 -6.32
N ASN A 54 6.31 13.86 -6.09
CA ASN A 54 6.48 12.69 -6.95
C ASN A 54 5.68 11.50 -6.43
N ILE A 55 5.10 10.72 -7.36
CA ILE A 55 4.57 9.40 -7.09
C ILE A 55 5.46 8.39 -7.82
N PHE A 56 6.05 7.45 -7.09
CA PHE A 56 6.75 6.30 -7.63
C PHE A 56 5.81 5.11 -7.66
N ALA A 57 5.51 4.58 -8.84
CA ALA A 57 4.60 3.45 -9.02
C ALA A 57 5.40 2.20 -9.42
N VAL A 58 5.48 1.24 -8.51
CA VAL A 58 6.35 0.07 -8.62
C VAL A 58 5.51 -1.16 -8.95
N GLU A 59 5.93 -1.93 -9.96
CA GLU A 59 5.33 -3.22 -10.29
C GLU A 59 6.41 -4.17 -10.81
N VAL A 60 6.41 -5.40 -10.30
CA VAL A 60 7.41 -6.41 -10.65
C VAL A 60 7.07 -7.13 -11.95
N ASP A 61 5.80 -7.47 -12.18
CA ASP A 61 5.39 -8.21 -13.38
C ASP A 61 5.32 -7.28 -14.60
N THR A 62 6.12 -7.59 -15.63
CA THR A 62 6.22 -6.76 -16.83
C THR A 62 4.90 -6.61 -17.58
N LYS A 63 4.00 -7.61 -17.56
CA LYS A 63 2.69 -7.50 -18.26
C LYS A 63 1.76 -6.55 -17.50
N ARG A 64 1.67 -6.71 -16.18
CA ARG A 64 0.94 -5.82 -15.27
C ARG A 64 1.50 -4.40 -15.31
N TYR A 65 2.83 -4.25 -15.37
CA TYR A 65 3.50 -2.97 -15.50
C TYR A 65 3.11 -2.24 -16.78
N ARG A 66 3.10 -2.92 -17.94
CA ARG A 66 2.62 -2.31 -19.20
C ARG A 66 1.17 -1.82 -19.08
N ARG A 67 0.32 -2.58 -18.39
CA ARG A 67 -1.06 -2.18 -18.11
C ARG A 67 -1.15 -0.99 -17.17
N LEU A 68 -0.34 -0.96 -16.12
CA LEU A 68 -0.19 0.19 -15.22
C LEU A 68 0.16 1.45 -15.99
N VAL A 69 1.20 1.42 -16.82
CA VAL A 69 1.63 2.57 -17.64
C VAL A 69 0.51 3.04 -18.57
N SER A 70 -0.12 2.12 -19.30
CA SER A 70 -1.23 2.45 -20.21
C SER A 70 -2.42 3.06 -19.48
N ASN A 71 -2.80 2.50 -18.32
CA ASN A 71 -3.90 3.02 -17.52
C ASN A 71 -3.60 4.41 -16.95
N LEU A 72 -2.39 4.63 -16.43
CA LEU A 72 -1.97 5.94 -15.91
C LEU A 72 -1.98 7.01 -17.00
N GLN A 73 -1.51 6.69 -18.21
CA GLN A 73 -1.57 7.59 -19.36
C GLN A 73 -3.03 7.94 -19.72
N ARG A 74 -3.93 6.96 -19.76
CA ARG A 74 -5.36 7.16 -20.04
C ARG A 74 -6.06 8.00 -18.97
N CYS A 75 -5.60 7.93 -17.72
CA CYS A 75 -6.10 8.75 -16.62
C CYS A 75 -5.47 10.16 -16.56
N GLY A 76 -4.58 10.52 -17.49
CA GLY A 76 -3.86 11.80 -17.45
C GLY A 76 -2.78 11.88 -16.36
N ALA A 77 -2.48 10.76 -15.69
CA ALA A 77 -1.45 10.64 -14.65
C ALA A 77 -0.06 10.35 -15.25
N SER A 78 0.27 10.98 -16.38
CA SER A 78 1.52 10.75 -17.14
C SER A 78 2.79 11.20 -16.41
N HIS A 79 2.64 11.93 -15.30
CA HIS A 79 3.72 12.44 -14.48
C HIS A 79 4.13 11.52 -13.32
N VAL A 80 3.47 10.38 -13.16
CA VAL A 80 3.86 9.34 -12.22
C VAL A 80 5.13 8.65 -12.70
N LEU A 81 6.11 8.47 -11.81
CA LEU A 81 7.38 7.80 -12.09
C LEU A 81 7.17 6.27 -11.96
N THR A 82 6.98 5.58 -13.09
CA THR A 82 6.73 4.14 -13.10
C THR A 82 8.04 3.33 -13.11
N MET A 83 8.14 2.30 -12.29
CA MET A 83 9.32 1.43 -12.16
C MET A 83 8.94 -0.05 -12.33
N ASN A 84 9.46 -0.73 -13.36
CA ASN A 84 9.28 -2.18 -13.51
C ASN A 84 10.35 -2.94 -12.71
N THR A 85 10.18 -3.00 -11.40
CA THR A 85 11.11 -3.67 -10.49
C THR A 85 10.36 -4.20 -9.26
N SER A 86 11.04 -5.01 -8.44
CA SER A 86 10.51 -5.41 -7.13
C SER A 86 10.67 -4.26 -6.13
N PHE A 87 9.61 -3.95 -5.38
CA PHE A 87 9.70 -3.00 -4.26
C PHE A 87 10.79 -3.39 -3.27
N MET A 88 10.97 -4.69 -3.01
CA MET A 88 12.00 -5.22 -2.11
C MET A 88 13.43 -4.97 -2.58
N SER A 89 13.62 -4.64 -3.86
CA SER A 89 14.93 -4.35 -4.46
C SER A 89 15.29 -2.86 -4.42
N LEU A 90 14.36 -2.00 -4.00
CA LEU A 90 14.64 -0.58 -3.88
C LEU A 90 15.61 -0.35 -2.72
N ASP A 91 16.69 0.38 -2.98
CA ASP A 91 17.59 0.82 -1.93
C ASP A 91 16.94 1.97 -1.16
N CYS A 92 16.48 1.67 0.06
CA CYS A 92 15.84 2.63 0.95
C CYS A 92 16.73 3.84 1.35
N HIS A 93 18.05 3.76 1.13
CA HIS A 93 19.00 4.86 1.38
C HIS A 93 19.38 5.65 0.13
N SER A 94 18.86 5.26 -1.04
CA SER A 94 19.10 5.98 -2.29
C SER A 94 18.61 7.44 -2.19
N SER A 95 19.42 8.36 -2.73
CA SER A 95 19.05 9.78 -2.81
C SER A 95 17.76 10.01 -3.58
N LEU A 96 17.38 9.10 -4.48
CA LEU A 96 16.11 9.10 -5.20
C LEU A 96 14.90 9.07 -4.26
N PHE A 97 15.00 8.35 -3.14
CA PHE A 97 13.91 8.17 -2.19
C PHE A 97 14.07 9.02 -0.92
N SER A 98 15.04 9.94 -0.91
CA SER A 98 15.32 10.82 0.24
C SER A 98 14.12 11.67 0.68
N HIS A 99 13.20 11.99 -0.23
CA HIS A 99 11.99 12.75 0.06
C HIS A 99 10.73 11.90 0.19
N VAL A 100 10.83 10.57 0.07
CA VAL A 100 9.69 9.67 0.22
C VAL A 100 9.29 9.61 1.68
N ARG A 101 8.01 9.90 1.93
CA ARG A 101 7.41 9.89 3.27
C ARG A 101 6.15 9.03 3.35
N TYR A 102 5.48 8.80 2.23
CA TYR A 102 4.19 8.13 2.21
C TYR A 102 4.26 6.86 1.38
N PHE A 103 3.72 5.76 1.91
CA PHE A 103 3.73 4.46 1.27
C PHE A 103 2.32 3.92 1.16
N LEU A 104 1.98 3.45 -0.04
CA LEU A 104 0.82 2.64 -0.31
C LEU A 104 1.28 1.21 -0.59
N LEU A 105 0.88 0.29 0.29
CA LEU A 105 1.22 -1.13 0.22
C LEU A 105 -0.07 -1.92 -0.04
N ASP A 106 -0.31 -2.25 -1.29
CA ASP A 106 -1.43 -3.09 -1.74
C ASP A 106 -0.91 -4.37 -2.43
N PRO A 107 -0.22 -5.25 -1.69
CA PRO A 107 0.37 -6.45 -2.26
C PRO A 107 -0.68 -7.45 -2.74
N SER A 108 -0.24 -8.37 -3.59
CA SER A 108 -1.06 -9.52 -3.99
C SER A 108 -1.61 -10.26 -2.76
N CYS A 109 -2.91 -10.52 -2.80
CA CYS A 109 -3.67 -11.19 -1.75
C CYS A 109 -4.34 -12.45 -2.33
N SER A 110 -4.91 -13.30 -1.48
CA SER A 110 -5.72 -14.47 -1.92
C SER A 110 -6.91 -14.09 -2.81
N GLY A 111 -7.37 -12.84 -2.74
CA GLY A 111 -8.53 -12.33 -3.48
C GLY A 111 -9.87 -12.81 -2.90
N SER A 112 -9.87 -13.40 -1.70
CA SER A 112 -11.04 -14.01 -1.06
C SER A 112 -12.23 -13.06 -0.82
N GLY A 113 -11.97 -11.75 -0.72
CA GLY A 113 -13.01 -10.72 -0.59
C GLY A 113 -13.57 -10.21 -1.91
N THR A 114 -13.01 -10.64 -3.04
CA THR A 114 -13.59 -10.39 -4.36
C THR A 114 -14.41 -11.60 -4.79
N TYR A 115 -15.72 -11.42 -4.99
CA TYR A 115 -16.56 -12.43 -5.62
C TYR A 115 -16.13 -12.60 -7.09
N SER A 116 -15.05 -13.34 -7.32
CA SER A 116 -14.63 -13.70 -8.66
C SER A 116 -15.53 -14.83 -9.17
N LEU A 117 -15.94 -14.77 -10.43
CA LEU A 117 -16.67 -15.85 -11.10
C LEU A 117 -15.97 -17.21 -10.92
N ASP A 118 -14.65 -17.20 -10.79
CA ASP A 118 -13.81 -18.38 -10.56
C ASP A 118 -14.06 -19.05 -9.19
N SER A 119 -14.41 -18.26 -8.15
CA SER A 119 -14.79 -18.79 -6.83
C SER A 119 -16.12 -19.56 -6.84
N ILE A 120 -16.99 -19.24 -7.80
CA ILE A 120 -18.27 -19.92 -8.03
C ILE A 120 -18.07 -21.19 -8.89
N LEU A 121 -17.17 -21.12 -9.86
CA LEU A 121 -16.90 -22.21 -10.81
C LEU A 121 -15.98 -23.30 -10.25
N HIS A 122 -15.10 -22.97 -9.30
CA HIS A 122 -14.13 -23.92 -8.71
C HIS A 122 -14.19 -23.95 -7.16
N PRO A 123 -15.23 -24.55 -6.55
CA PRO A 123 -15.35 -24.66 -5.09
C PRO A 123 -14.20 -25.41 -4.40
N ARG A 124 -13.43 -26.21 -5.15
CA ARG A 124 -12.31 -27.02 -4.65
C ARG A 124 -11.01 -26.23 -4.39
N ALA A 125 -10.93 -24.96 -4.81
CA ALA A 125 -9.80 -24.09 -4.44
C ALA A 125 -9.78 -23.74 -2.94
N CYS A 126 -10.90 -23.93 -2.22
CA CYS A 126 -11.03 -23.56 -0.82
C CYS A 126 -10.28 -24.47 0.18
N ALA A 127 -9.82 -25.66 -0.24
CA ALA A 127 -9.17 -26.64 0.66
C ALA A 127 -7.70 -26.94 0.32
N ALA A 128 -7.17 -26.39 -0.78
CA ALA A 128 -5.85 -26.75 -1.30
C ALA A 128 -4.69 -25.84 -0.83
N ASP A 129 -4.93 -24.77 -0.08
CA ASP A 129 -4.05 -23.60 -0.23
C ASP A 129 -3.47 -22.98 1.04
N SER A 130 -3.32 -23.73 2.13
CA SER A 130 -2.61 -23.22 3.31
C SER A 130 -1.17 -22.78 2.97
N ALA A 131 -0.49 -23.51 2.08
CA ALA A 131 0.88 -23.21 1.67
C ALA A 131 0.98 -21.95 0.78
N GLN A 132 0.07 -21.74 -0.18
CA GLN A 132 0.09 -20.52 -1.00
C GLN A 132 -0.43 -19.32 -0.23
N LEU A 133 -1.46 -19.50 0.62
CA LEU A 133 -1.91 -18.47 1.56
C LEU A 133 -0.75 -18.03 2.46
N GLN A 134 0.02 -18.98 2.98
CA GLN A 134 1.21 -18.68 3.76
C GLN A 134 2.26 -17.90 2.95
N ARG A 135 2.47 -18.24 1.66
CA ARG A 135 3.35 -17.46 0.77
C ARG A 135 2.86 -16.02 0.56
N TYR A 136 1.55 -15.79 0.42
CA TYR A 136 1.00 -14.45 0.35
C TYR A 136 1.27 -13.69 1.65
N VAL A 137 0.99 -14.29 2.81
CA VAL A 137 1.22 -13.69 4.13
C VAL A 137 2.70 -13.34 4.33
N ASP A 138 3.61 -14.25 4.00
CA ASP A 138 5.06 -14.03 4.17
C ASP A 138 5.55 -12.88 3.28
N ASN A 139 5.08 -12.83 2.04
CA ASN A 139 5.41 -11.73 1.13
C ASN A 139 4.83 -10.38 1.63
N GLN A 140 3.58 -10.37 2.10
CA GLN A 140 2.93 -9.19 2.67
C GLN A 140 3.73 -8.66 3.89
N ILE A 141 4.14 -9.54 4.80
CA ILE A 141 5.00 -9.19 5.95
C ILE A 141 6.32 -8.61 5.49
N ALA A 142 6.97 -9.21 4.49
CA ALA A 142 8.25 -8.74 3.97
C ALA A 142 8.14 -7.33 3.37
N ILE A 143 7.10 -7.08 2.57
CA ILE A 143 6.81 -5.76 1.97
C ILE A 143 6.60 -4.70 3.04
N VAL A 144 5.76 -4.98 4.04
CA VAL A 144 5.50 -4.03 5.14
C VAL A 144 6.77 -3.75 5.94
N ARG A 145 7.58 -4.79 6.25
CA ARG A 145 8.86 -4.61 6.94
C ARG A 145 9.85 -3.78 6.15
N HIS A 146 9.91 -3.96 4.83
CA HIS A 146 10.82 -3.20 3.98
C HIS A 146 10.46 -1.71 3.94
N ALA A 147 9.16 -1.37 3.91
CA ALA A 147 8.73 0.03 3.95
C ALA A 147 9.21 0.77 5.21
N PHE A 148 9.25 0.11 6.38
CA PHE A 148 9.76 0.69 7.62
C PHE A 148 11.27 1.02 7.60
N ASN A 149 12.04 0.53 6.61
CA ASN A 149 13.47 0.81 6.51
C ASN A 149 13.76 2.15 5.83
N PHE A 150 12.79 2.78 5.18
CA PHE A 150 12.98 4.09 4.55
C PHE A 150 13.14 5.17 5.63
N PRO A 151 14.24 5.94 5.61
CA PRO A 151 14.63 6.80 6.74
C PRO A 151 13.64 7.94 7.01
N ASN A 152 12.93 8.40 5.99
CA ASN A 152 11.96 9.49 6.08
C ASN A 152 10.51 9.02 6.01
N ALA A 153 10.26 7.70 6.07
CA ALA A 153 8.91 7.16 6.08
C ALA A 153 8.12 7.73 7.28
N HIS A 154 6.92 8.24 6.99
CA HIS A 154 6.05 8.91 7.94
C HIS A 154 4.70 8.20 8.04
N THR A 155 4.10 7.84 6.91
CA THR A 155 2.82 7.13 6.90
C THR A 155 2.89 5.97 5.92
N ILE A 156 2.53 4.79 6.43
CA ILE A 156 2.46 3.56 5.65
C ILE A 156 1.03 3.07 5.72
N VAL A 157 0.39 2.95 4.56
CA VAL A 157 -0.96 2.41 4.41
C VAL A 157 -0.84 1.01 3.85
N TYR A 158 -1.28 0.02 4.62
CA TYR A 158 -1.37 -1.37 4.18
C TYR A 158 -2.83 -1.72 3.89
N SER A 159 -3.09 -2.33 2.73
CA SER A 159 -4.42 -2.80 2.36
C SER A 159 -4.36 -4.13 1.62
N THR A 160 -5.44 -4.90 1.74
CA THR A 160 -5.65 -6.10 0.93
C THR A 160 -7.10 -6.15 0.42
N CYS A 161 -7.33 -7.10 -0.47
CA CYS A 161 -8.61 -7.52 -1.00
C CYS A 161 -9.15 -8.81 -0.33
N SER A 162 -8.61 -9.18 0.84
CA SER A 162 -8.88 -10.46 1.51
C SER A 162 -9.80 -10.31 2.71
N VAL A 163 -10.63 -11.32 2.96
CA VAL A 163 -11.39 -11.46 4.22
C VAL A 163 -10.64 -12.27 5.27
N HIS A 164 -9.50 -12.87 4.94
CA HIS A 164 -8.75 -13.70 5.87
C HIS A 164 -7.94 -12.85 6.85
N CYS A 165 -8.15 -13.07 8.16
CA CYS A 165 -7.42 -12.39 9.22
C CYS A 165 -5.90 -12.61 9.13
N CYS A 166 -5.47 -13.76 8.60
CA CYS A 166 -4.05 -14.07 8.43
C CYS A 166 -3.33 -13.13 7.44
N GLU A 167 -4.05 -12.59 6.46
CA GLU A 167 -3.54 -11.60 5.50
C GLU A 167 -3.79 -10.15 5.96
N ASN A 168 -4.51 -9.94 7.05
CA ASN A 168 -4.90 -8.61 7.50
C ASN A 168 -4.28 -8.32 8.86
N GLU A 169 -5.02 -8.54 9.93
CA GLU A 169 -4.60 -8.21 11.29
C GLU A 169 -3.36 -9.00 11.72
N ALA A 170 -3.21 -10.27 11.30
CA ALA A 170 -2.04 -11.05 11.64
C ALA A 170 -0.76 -10.48 11.00
N VAL A 171 -0.82 -9.96 9.76
CA VAL A 171 0.31 -9.27 9.12
C VAL A 171 0.66 -8.00 9.90
N VAL A 172 -0.34 -7.21 10.28
CA VAL A 172 -0.12 -5.99 11.09
C VAL A 172 0.52 -6.35 12.43
N LEU A 173 0.01 -7.34 13.16
CA LEU A 173 0.57 -7.78 14.44
C LEU A 173 2.01 -8.31 14.31
N ARG A 174 2.29 -9.13 13.28
CA ARG A 174 3.63 -9.69 13.02
C ARG A 174 4.66 -8.62 12.61
N THR A 175 4.21 -7.44 12.20
CA THR A 175 5.06 -6.33 11.78
C THR A 175 5.12 -5.21 12.83
N LEU A 176 4.19 -5.18 13.79
CA LEU A 176 4.06 -4.13 14.79
C LEU A 176 5.29 -3.97 15.69
N HIS A 177 5.93 -5.07 16.10
CA HIS A 177 7.16 -4.98 16.90
C HIS A 177 8.28 -4.23 16.16
N HIS A 178 8.48 -4.56 14.87
CA HIS A 178 9.45 -3.87 14.02
C HIS A 178 9.04 -2.41 13.76
N ALA A 179 7.73 -2.16 13.57
CA ALA A 179 7.18 -0.81 13.43
C ALA A 179 7.51 0.05 14.66
N ASN A 180 7.28 -0.46 15.87
CA ASN A 180 7.55 0.24 17.12
C ASN A 180 9.04 0.56 17.32
N GLN A 181 9.93 -0.37 16.95
CA GLN A 181 11.39 -0.13 16.97
C GLN A 181 11.80 1.03 16.03
N ARG A 182 11.01 1.26 14.98
CA ARG A 182 11.19 2.36 14.01
C ARG A 182 10.37 3.60 14.36
N GLY A 183 9.68 3.62 15.50
CA GLY A 183 8.88 4.76 15.97
C GLY A 183 7.49 4.89 15.33
N PHE A 184 7.03 3.87 14.59
CA PHE A 184 5.68 3.86 14.02
C PHE A 184 4.65 3.43 15.06
N ILE A 185 3.46 4.03 14.97
CA ILE A 185 2.30 3.67 15.79
C ILE A 185 1.09 3.39 14.89
N LEU A 186 0.26 2.43 15.29
CA LEU A 186 -1.00 2.18 14.60
C LEU A 186 -1.97 3.33 14.90
N THR A 187 -2.48 3.97 13.84
CA THR A 187 -3.40 5.11 13.96
C THR A 187 -4.82 4.71 13.58
N SER A 188 -5.80 5.15 14.36
CA SER A 188 -7.22 4.98 14.02
C SER A 188 -7.62 5.96 12.92
N VAL A 189 -8.03 5.42 11.78
CA VAL A 189 -8.43 6.16 10.59
C VAL A 189 -9.93 6.00 10.36
N LEU A 190 -10.55 6.93 9.63
CA LEU A 190 -11.97 6.85 9.25
C LEU A 190 -12.90 6.63 10.45
N LYS A 191 -12.84 7.48 11.49
CA LYS A 191 -13.55 7.27 12.77
C LYS A 191 -15.06 7.01 12.66
N SER A 192 -15.71 7.52 11.60
CA SER A 192 -17.14 7.30 11.33
C SER A 192 -17.46 5.97 10.63
N TRP A 193 -16.46 5.28 10.06
CA TRP A 193 -16.69 4.04 9.31
C TRP A 193 -17.02 2.85 10.24
N PRO A 194 -18.15 2.16 10.07
CA PRO A 194 -18.62 1.19 11.06
C PRO A 194 -17.85 -0.13 11.08
N MET A 195 -17.33 -0.57 9.93
CA MET A 195 -16.63 -1.86 9.83
C MET A 195 -15.16 -1.71 10.24
N ARG A 196 -14.77 -2.34 11.35
CA ARG A 196 -13.41 -2.29 11.89
C ARG A 196 -12.72 -3.64 11.77
N GLY A 197 -11.39 -3.63 11.88
CA GLY A 197 -10.61 -4.85 12.08
C GLY A 197 -11.05 -5.56 13.36
N ALA A 198 -10.81 -6.87 13.41
CA ALA A 198 -11.23 -7.69 14.53
C ALA A 198 -10.66 -7.18 15.86
N SER A 199 -11.52 -7.04 16.86
CA SER A 199 -11.17 -6.56 18.21
C SER A 199 -10.33 -7.56 19.02
N CYS A 200 -10.24 -8.80 18.56
CA CYS A 200 -9.74 -9.95 19.32
C CYS A 200 -8.70 -10.69 18.49
N ILE A 201 -7.46 -10.21 18.42
CA ILE A 201 -6.38 -11.04 17.88
C ILE A 201 -5.22 -11.00 18.85
N THR A 202 -5.12 -12.08 19.63
CA THR A 202 -3.88 -12.52 20.23
C THR A 202 -3.10 -13.33 19.18
N VAL A 203 -1.77 -13.19 19.16
CA VAL A 203 -0.86 -13.85 18.19
C VAL A 203 -1.05 -15.38 18.12
N HIS A 204 -1.66 -15.97 19.16
CA HIS A 204 -1.97 -17.39 19.27
C HIS A 204 -3.09 -17.91 18.35
N ASP A 205 -4.04 -17.06 17.93
CA ASP A 205 -5.25 -17.54 17.23
C ASP A 205 -5.04 -17.78 15.72
N CYS A 206 -3.88 -17.40 15.18
CA CYS A 206 -3.59 -17.47 13.74
C CYS A 206 -2.61 -18.60 13.36
N ILE A 207 -2.23 -19.45 14.32
CA ILE A 207 -1.35 -20.62 14.09
C ILE A 207 -1.96 -21.81 14.83
N GLY A 208 -3.13 -22.25 14.36
CA GLY A 208 -3.75 -23.52 14.72
C GLY A 208 -3.79 -24.43 13.51
#